data_AF-A0A2N3VFM6-F1
#
_entry.id   AF-A0A2N3VFM6-F1
#
_cell.length_a   1.000
_cell.length_b   1.000
_cell.length_c   1.000
_cell.angle_alpha   90.00
_cell.angle_beta   90.00
_cell.angle_gamma   90.00
#
_symmetry.space_group_name_H-M   'P 1'
#
loop_
_entity.id
_entity.type
_entity.pdbx_description
1 polymer ?
#
loop_
_entity_poly.entity_id
_entity_poly.type
_entity_poly.pdbx_seq_one_letter_code
_entity_poly.pdbx_strand_id
1 'polypeptide(L)'
;MEFDEFQQRVIYGDADARRIVVAGPGAGKTATSVKLIQRLDSEISPDSDDQIIFVSFSRAAVRAAFDAFASADDDYRSEVAAMTLDSLAWQITHNELGESGSAATDFDGRIRAATQQLRDHYAGEVDHVVHLIVDEAQDLSAARRELLLTIIDALPIASGVTIFGDPLQSIYDFLDDEETAGSELSAWDLLVEALAERSITEIFYLENNYRAQRKSARDVVRAERLLRGADSATRTALLDELVSDLTHMDLDELVPRANAWKGSTAVLARTNAEVIWLFDKLGRTELPCTWLSPGRKRSVAPWVAELWEFTSGKPFTRGVFNEFVSQHGALTEGAFRDLVHATDAGSFIDWRSFARALSRGIDRVEPWFNGDEADTVKVSTIHQSKGLEFDNVAVAGPSAMLRPSKGTPENELLLVALSRGRQKVVILNQQAPFTRRLPGGGFLYQPHPRTQKATAVAIEPHHLQSERPVGGEEGQKALRSRGRSKPLTFGRLSTGGAEWPAYRCLIDGHAVGSTTEDFGRSLAHAIGKSGHTTGWPDLGSVLLEGTETCWNTTEGTSFWIKPRPLGFATVVWKKED
;
A
#
# COMPACT_ATOMS: atom_id res chain seq x y z
N MET A 1 -26.39 -1.78 -14.27
CA MET A 1 -26.11 -2.86 -13.32
C MET A 1 -27.40 -3.16 -12.60
N GLU A 2 -27.76 -4.43 -12.42
CA GLU A 2 -28.96 -4.82 -11.65
C GLU A 2 -28.54 -5.04 -10.19
N PHE A 3 -29.15 -4.31 -9.27
CA PHE A 3 -28.89 -4.41 -7.84
C PHE A 3 -29.84 -5.43 -7.21
N ASP A 4 -29.36 -6.26 -6.28
CA ASP A 4 -30.21 -7.23 -5.58
C ASP A 4 -31.14 -6.57 -4.54
N GLU A 5 -32.05 -7.35 -3.95
CA GLU A 5 -33.04 -6.85 -2.98
C GLU A 5 -32.39 -6.14 -1.77
N PHE A 6 -31.29 -6.67 -1.23
CA PHE A 6 -30.62 -6.06 -0.08
C PHE A 6 -29.88 -4.78 -0.46
N GLN A 7 -29.21 -4.77 -1.62
CA GLN A 7 -28.61 -3.55 -2.19
C GLN A 7 -29.67 -2.50 -2.48
N GLN A 8 -30.83 -2.88 -3.00
CA GLN A 8 -31.96 -1.97 -3.25
C GLN A 8 -32.52 -1.39 -1.95
N ARG A 9 -32.65 -2.19 -0.88
CA ARG A 9 -33.06 -1.69 0.45
C ARG A 9 -32.07 -0.67 1.00
N VAL A 10 -30.78 -0.84 0.74
CA VAL A 10 -29.77 0.17 1.08
C VAL A 10 -29.96 1.41 0.18
N ILE A 11 -29.96 1.27 -1.14
CA ILE A 11 -30.00 2.42 -2.07
C ILE A 11 -31.29 3.27 -1.92
N TYR A 12 -32.44 2.62 -1.77
CA TYR A 12 -33.75 3.27 -1.82
C TYR A 12 -34.44 3.37 -0.44
N GLY A 13 -33.76 3.02 0.66
CA GLY A 13 -34.26 3.29 2.02
C GLY A 13 -34.25 4.78 2.36
N ASP A 14 -34.82 5.20 3.49
CA ASP A 14 -34.97 6.63 3.80
C ASP A 14 -33.62 7.39 3.81
N ALA A 15 -33.64 8.66 3.39
CA ALA A 15 -32.42 9.46 3.25
C ALA A 15 -31.75 9.80 4.59
N ASP A 16 -32.55 9.89 5.65
CA ASP A 16 -32.12 10.08 7.05
C ASP A 16 -31.83 8.76 7.78
N ALA A 17 -31.96 7.61 7.10
CA ALA A 17 -31.71 6.31 7.71
C ALA A 17 -30.26 6.20 8.18
N ARG A 18 -30.10 5.67 9.40
CA ARG A 18 -28.80 5.36 10.01
C ARG A 18 -28.65 3.85 10.18
N ARG A 19 -27.70 3.25 9.46
CA ARG A 19 -27.59 1.79 9.28
C ARG A 19 -26.16 1.29 9.07
N ILE A 20 -25.99 0.00 9.31
CA ILE A 20 -24.75 -0.75 9.08
C ILE A 20 -24.98 -1.72 7.92
N VAL A 21 -23.99 -1.83 7.03
CA VAL A 21 -24.02 -2.74 5.88
C VAL A 21 -22.80 -3.67 5.95
N VAL A 22 -23.05 -4.93 6.32
CA VAL A 22 -22.02 -5.97 6.38
C VAL A 22 -21.92 -6.66 5.02
N ALA A 23 -20.76 -6.57 4.38
CA ALA A 23 -20.61 -6.99 3.00
C ALA A 23 -19.20 -7.52 2.68
N GLY A 24 -19.16 -8.75 2.19
CA GLY A 24 -17.92 -9.43 1.79
C GLY A 24 -17.20 -8.81 0.58
N PRO A 25 -15.99 -9.29 0.25
CA PRO A 25 -15.25 -8.84 -0.91
C PRO A 25 -16.00 -9.22 -2.19
N GLY A 26 -16.34 -8.24 -3.01
CA GLY A 26 -17.11 -8.48 -4.23
C GLY A 26 -18.62 -8.60 -4.04
N ALA A 27 -19.15 -8.24 -2.87
CA ALA A 27 -20.59 -8.09 -2.62
C ALA A 27 -21.20 -6.80 -3.19
N GLY A 28 -20.37 -5.96 -3.83
CA GLY A 28 -20.82 -4.73 -4.47
C GLY A 28 -20.94 -3.53 -3.54
N LYS A 29 -20.15 -3.46 -2.44
CA LYS A 29 -20.08 -2.31 -1.52
C LYS A 29 -19.98 -0.99 -2.27
N THR A 30 -18.87 -0.80 -3.01
CA THR A 30 -18.60 0.44 -3.77
C THR A 30 -19.71 0.76 -4.77
N ALA A 31 -20.22 -0.23 -5.52
CA ALA A 31 -21.30 0.00 -6.48
C ALA A 31 -22.61 0.45 -5.78
N THR A 32 -22.90 -0.11 -4.60
CA THR A 32 -24.04 0.25 -3.77
C THR A 32 -23.87 1.66 -3.20
N SER A 33 -22.69 1.99 -2.67
CA SER A 33 -22.36 3.32 -2.15
C SER A 33 -22.48 4.39 -3.25
N VAL A 34 -21.94 4.11 -4.45
CA VAL A 34 -22.03 5.05 -5.58
C VAL A 34 -23.47 5.29 -5.98
N LYS A 35 -24.29 4.23 -6.08
CA LYS A 35 -25.69 4.39 -6.46
C LYS A 35 -26.53 5.07 -5.37
N LEU A 36 -26.22 4.83 -4.10
CA LEU A 36 -26.82 5.54 -2.97
C LEU A 36 -26.53 7.05 -3.06
N ILE A 37 -25.27 7.44 -3.31
CA ILE A 37 -24.88 8.85 -3.47
C ILE A 37 -25.65 9.51 -4.61
N GLN A 38 -25.68 8.88 -5.80
CA GLN A 38 -26.43 9.40 -6.95
C GLN A 38 -27.91 9.61 -6.64
N ARG A 39 -28.52 8.67 -5.91
CA ARG A 39 -29.92 8.79 -5.51
C ARG A 39 -30.12 9.95 -4.54
N LEU A 40 -29.25 10.08 -3.52
CA LEU A 40 -29.36 11.14 -2.51
C LEU A 40 -29.16 12.52 -3.16
N ASP A 41 -28.14 12.67 -4.00
CA ASP A 41 -27.87 13.91 -4.75
C ASP A 41 -29.06 14.34 -5.61
N SER A 42 -29.76 13.38 -6.25
CA SER A 42 -30.93 13.67 -7.07
C SER A 42 -32.12 14.24 -6.30
N GLU A 43 -32.16 14.06 -4.97
CA GLU A 43 -33.18 14.58 -4.06
C GLU A 43 -32.80 15.93 -3.44
N ILE A 44 -31.52 16.31 -3.55
CA ILE A 44 -31.01 17.60 -3.06
C ILE A 44 -31.39 18.72 -4.03
N SER A 45 -31.70 19.89 -3.47
CA SER A 45 -32.01 21.09 -4.24
C SER A 45 -30.71 21.69 -4.82
N PRO A 46 -30.66 22.08 -6.10
CA PRO A 46 -29.43 22.62 -6.72
C PRO A 46 -28.86 23.88 -6.06
N ASP A 47 -29.68 24.60 -5.29
CA ASP A 47 -29.33 25.86 -4.63
C ASP A 47 -29.07 25.68 -3.12
N SER A 48 -29.00 24.44 -2.59
CA SER A 48 -28.68 24.21 -1.18
C SER A 48 -27.18 23.98 -0.96
N ASP A 49 -26.69 24.38 0.21
CA ASP A 49 -25.31 24.11 0.65
C ASP A 49 -25.14 22.66 1.16
N ASP A 50 -26.09 21.78 0.88
CA ASP A 50 -26.11 20.40 1.40
C ASP A 50 -24.93 19.59 0.85
N GLN A 51 -24.36 18.73 1.70
CA GLN A 51 -23.18 17.94 1.38
C GLN A 51 -23.39 16.45 1.64
N ILE A 52 -22.82 15.62 0.77
CA ILE A 52 -22.71 14.18 0.99
C ILE A 52 -21.24 13.84 1.19
N ILE A 53 -20.91 13.23 2.34
CA ILE A 53 -19.53 12.86 2.65
C ILE A 53 -19.36 11.36 2.47
N PHE A 54 -18.39 10.96 1.64
CA PHE A 54 -17.89 9.59 1.52
C PHE A 54 -16.49 9.49 2.13
N VAL A 55 -16.37 8.75 3.23
CA VAL A 55 -15.11 8.46 3.91
C VAL A 55 -14.69 7.01 3.65
N SER A 56 -13.43 6.79 3.30
CA SER A 56 -12.84 5.45 3.31
C SER A 56 -11.47 5.45 3.96
N PHE A 57 -11.07 4.32 4.56
CA PHE A 57 -9.72 4.13 5.08
C PHE A 57 -8.66 4.10 3.95
N SER A 58 -9.03 3.57 2.78
CA SER A 58 -8.10 3.42 1.65
C SER A 58 -8.25 4.56 0.65
N ARG A 59 -7.16 5.27 0.35
CA ARG A 59 -7.13 6.25 -0.75
C ARG A 59 -7.47 5.63 -2.11
N ALA A 60 -7.16 4.35 -2.32
CA ALA A 60 -7.54 3.66 -3.54
C ALA A 60 -9.05 3.46 -3.64
N ALA A 61 -9.74 3.21 -2.51
CA ALA A 61 -11.19 3.15 -2.47
C ALA A 61 -11.83 4.53 -2.67
N VAL A 62 -11.25 5.58 -2.06
CA VAL A 62 -11.67 6.98 -2.32
C VAL A 62 -11.59 7.32 -3.81
N ARG A 63 -10.47 7.00 -4.47
CA ARG A 63 -10.32 7.29 -5.90
C ARG A 63 -11.19 6.41 -6.77
N ALA A 64 -11.36 5.12 -6.46
CA ALA A 64 -12.29 4.25 -7.18
C ALA A 64 -13.74 4.76 -7.08
N ALA A 65 -14.12 5.29 -5.91
CA ALA A 65 -15.39 5.98 -5.73
C ALA A 65 -15.44 7.27 -6.57
N PHE A 66 -14.38 8.10 -6.52
CA PHE A 66 -14.28 9.35 -7.28
C PHE A 66 -14.34 9.14 -8.80
N ASP A 67 -13.57 8.18 -9.34
CA ASP A 67 -13.59 7.83 -10.76
C ASP A 67 -14.97 7.27 -11.16
N ALA A 68 -15.64 6.54 -10.27
CA ALA A 68 -17.02 6.10 -10.49
C ALA A 68 -18.02 7.27 -10.47
N PHE A 69 -17.75 8.34 -9.71
CA PHE A 69 -18.54 9.57 -9.72
C PHE A 69 -18.30 10.37 -11.00
N ALA A 70 -17.04 10.58 -11.39
CA ALA A 70 -16.66 11.40 -12.54
C ALA A 70 -16.96 10.75 -13.91
N SER A 71 -17.12 9.42 -13.96
CA SER A 71 -17.48 8.69 -15.18
C SER A 71 -18.98 8.61 -15.44
N ALA A 72 -19.81 9.01 -14.48
CA ALA A 72 -21.20 9.35 -14.75
C ALA A 72 -21.19 10.79 -15.31
N ASP A 73 -21.62 10.98 -16.56
CA ASP A 73 -21.77 12.27 -17.26
C ASP A 73 -22.79 13.24 -16.58
N ASP A 74 -23.02 13.12 -15.27
CA ASP A 74 -24.04 13.85 -14.52
C ASP A 74 -23.42 15.05 -13.78
N ASP A 75 -23.97 16.24 -13.99
CA ASP A 75 -23.80 17.41 -13.11
C ASP A 75 -24.44 17.07 -11.75
N TYR A 76 -23.62 16.75 -10.76
CA TYR A 76 -24.06 16.60 -9.37
C TYR A 76 -24.63 17.93 -8.85
N ARG A 77 -25.74 17.86 -8.10
CA ARG A 77 -26.42 19.05 -7.55
C ARG A 77 -25.81 19.55 -6.25
N SER A 78 -25.17 18.66 -5.50
CA SER A 78 -24.56 18.90 -4.19
C SER A 78 -23.05 18.72 -4.20
N GLU A 79 -22.36 19.22 -3.17
CA GLU A 79 -20.94 18.92 -2.99
C GLU A 79 -20.77 17.48 -2.48
N VAL A 80 -20.29 16.59 -3.35
CA VAL A 80 -19.92 15.21 -2.99
C VAL A 80 -18.44 15.17 -2.63
N ALA A 81 -18.15 15.09 -1.33
CA ALA A 81 -16.78 15.03 -0.83
C ALA A 81 -16.35 13.57 -0.61
N ALA A 82 -15.41 13.08 -1.42
CA ALA A 82 -14.82 11.75 -1.25
C ALA A 82 -13.40 11.88 -0.69
N MET A 83 -13.16 11.42 0.55
CA MET A 83 -11.87 11.59 1.20
C MET A 83 -11.53 10.49 2.22
N THR A 84 -10.29 10.51 2.71
CA THR A 84 -9.91 9.67 3.85
C THR A 84 -10.21 10.37 5.17
N LEU A 85 -10.37 9.61 6.25
CA LEU A 85 -10.62 10.19 7.58
C LEU A 85 -9.46 11.09 8.03
N ASP A 86 -8.21 10.74 7.70
CA ASP A 86 -7.03 11.59 7.92
C ASP A 86 -7.12 12.95 7.18
N SER A 87 -7.74 12.98 6.00
CA SER A 87 -7.94 14.21 5.23
C SER A 87 -9.03 15.08 5.85
N LEU A 88 -10.11 14.46 6.33
CA LEU A 88 -11.18 15.15 7.04
C LEU A 88 -10.66 15.75 8.36
N ALA A 89 -9.88 14.98 9.13
CA ALA A 89 -9.21 15.44 10.34
C ALA A 89 -8.30 16.65 10.08
N TRP A 90 -7.61 16.65 8.94
CA TRP A 90 -6.79 17.78 8.51
C TRP A 90 -7.66 19.02 8.23
N GLN A 91 -8.78 18.88 7.51
CA GLN A 91 -9.69 20.00 7.24
C GLN A 91 -10.26 20.62 8.52
N ILE A 92 -10.67 19.78 9.48
CA ILE A 92 -11.14 20.23 10.79
C ILE A 92 -10.05 21.07 11.49
N THR A 93 -8.81 20.56 11.53
CA THR A 93 -7.68 21.20 12.25
C THR A 93 -7.05 22.40 11.54
N HIS A 94 -7.33 22.61 10.26
CA HIS A 94 -6.76 23.72 9.47
C HIS A 94 -7.48 25.05 9.66
N ASN A 95 -8.49 25.12 10.52
CA ASN A 95 -9.12 26.38 10.90
C ASN A 95 -8.35 27.17 11.98
N GLU A 96 -7.36 26.57 12.67
CA GLU A 96 -6.69 27.27 13.80
C GLU A 96 -5.15 27.10 13.94
N LEU A 97 -4.48 26.22 13.19
CA LEU A 97 -3.03 26.00 13.40
C LEU A 97 -2.16 26.84 12.45
N GLY A 98 -1.71 27.99 12.96
CA GLY A 98 -0.71 28.83 12.32
C GLY A 98 0.62 28.11 12.04
N GLU A 99 1.28 28.56 10.96
CA GLU A 99 2.60 28.10 10.53
C GLU A 99 3.63 28.14 11.66
N SER A 100 3.91 27.00 12.29
CA SER A 100 5.07 26.79 13.15
C SER A 100 5.50 25.33 13.11
N GLY A 101 6.72 25.11 12.61
CA GLY A 101 7.20 23.80 12.16
C GLY A 101 7.51 22.80 13.27
N SER A 102 7.17 21.53 12.98
CA SER A 102 7.98 20.36 13.29
C SER A 102 7.56 19.24 12.34
N ALA A 103 8.46 18.88 11.42
CA ALA A 103 8.26 17.85 10.41
C ALA A 103 8.44 16.45 11.03
N ALA A 104 7.45 15.99 11.79
CA ALA A 104 7.13 14.58 12.09
C ALA A 104 5.98 14.54 13.11
N THR A 105 4.83 15.14 12.80
CA THR A 105 3.64 14.97 13.62
C THR A 105 3.18 13.51 13.51
N ASP A 106 3.15 12.84 14.64
CA ASP A 106 2.44 11.59 14.85
C ASP A 106 1.03 11.68 14.22
N PHE A 107 0.74 10.79 13.27
CA PHE A 107 -0.51 10.81 12.52
C PHE A 107 -1.71 10.64 13.44
N ASP A 108 -1.58 9.81 14.47
CA ASP A 108 -2.65 9.59 15.44
C ASP A 108 -2.81 10.80 16.37
N GLY A 109 -1.72 11.51 16.69
CA GLY A 109 -1.77 12.81 17.36
C GLY A 109 -2.65 13.84 16.63
N ARG A 110 -2.62 13.86 15.29
CA ARG A 110 -3.52 14.73 14.50
C ARG A 110 -4.97 14.29 14.54
N ILE A 111 -5.22 12.98 14.45
CA ILE A 111 -6.58 12.44 14.56
C ILE A 111 -7.18 12.82 15.92
N ARG A 112 -6.43 12.62 17.01
CA ARG A 112 -6.84 13.00 18.36
C ARG A 112 -7.09 14.51 18.51
N ALA A 113 -6.25 15.35 17.91
CA ALA A 113 -6.46 16.80 17.91
C ALA A 113 -7.75 17.21 17.19
N ALA A 114 -8.04 16.61 16.02
CA ALA A 114 -9.28 16.84 15.30
C ALA A 114 -10.51 16.40 16.11
N THR A 115 -10.43 15.23 16.75
CA THR A 115 -11.47 14.73 17.65
C THR A 115 -11.73 15.72 18.78
N GLN A 116 -10.67 16.21 19.43
CA GLN A 116 -10.81 17.17 20.53
C GLN A 116 -11.42 18.48 20.05
N GLN A 117 -11.01 19.00 18.89
CA GLN A 117 -11.57 20.22 18.34
C GLN A 117 -13.07 20.10 18.05
N LEU A 118 -13.53 18.99 17.46
CA LEU A 118 -14.96 18.76 17.25
C LEU A 118 -15.75 18.70 18.56
N ARG A 119 -15.16 18.17 19.64
CA ARG A 119 -15.83 18.09 20.95
C ARG A 119 -15.87 19.44 21.67
N ASP A 120 -14.75 20.15 21.68
CA ASP A 120 -14.55 21.33 22.54
C ASP A 120 -14.91 22.64 21.83
N HIS A 121 -14.80 22.68 20.50
CA HIS A 121 -14.86 23.89 19.68
C HIS A 121 -15.66 23.71 18.39
N TYR A 122 -16.75 22.93 18.42
CA TYR A 122 -17.62 22.74 17.26
C TYR A 122 -18.11 24.09 16.71
N ALA A 123 -17.87 24.32 15.43
CA ALA A 123 -18.15 25.57 14.72
C ALA A 123 -19.10 25.37 13.51
N GLY A 124 -19.79 24.23 13.45
CA GLY A 124 -20.71 23.91 12.36
C GLY A 124 -20.06 23.15 11.20
N GLU A 125 -18.91 22.52 11.42
CA GLU A 125 -18.11 21.84 10.39
C GLU A 125 -18.88 20.76 9.62
N VAL A 126 -19.95 20.19 10.21
CA VAL A 126 -20.77 19.14 9.57
C VAL A 126 -22.27 19.48 9.54
N ASP A 127 -22.65 20.75 9.75
CA ASP A 127 -24.06 21.18 9.83
C ASP A 127 -24.83 20.98 8.51
N HIS A 128 -24.12 21.05 7.39
CA HIS A 128 -24.69 20.89 6.04
C HIS A 128 -24.64 19.46 5.52
N VAL A 129 -24.12 18.51 6.31
CA VAL A 129 -23.95 17.13 5.85
C VAL A 129 -25.29 16.40 5.95
N VAL A 130 -25.90 16.08 4.81
CA VAL A 130 -27.18 15.36 4.77
C VAL A 130 -27.02 13.85 4.86
N HIS A 131 -25.86 13.31 4.48
CA HIS A 131 -25.57 11.89 4.63
C HIS A 131 -24.06 11.63 4.75
N LEU A 132 -23.69 10.80 5.74
CA LEU A 132 -22.33 10.29 5.91
C LEU A 132 -22.25 8.83 5.48
N ILE A 133 -21.37 8.53 4.53
CA ILE A 133 -21.09 7.17 4.07
C ILE A 133 -19.67 6.81 4.47
N VAL A 134 -19.50 5.68 5.15
CA VAL A 134 -18.19 5.17 5.57
C VAL A 134 -17.94 3.83 4.91
N ASP A 135 -16.81 3.66 4.24
CA ASP A 135 -16.36 2.40 3.65
C ASP A 135 -15.13 1.84 4.37
N GLU A 136 -15.01 0.51 4.38
CA GLU A 136 -13.97 -0.26 5.08
C GLU A 136 -13.86 0.07 6.59
N ALA A 137 -14.99 0.25 7.27
CA ALA A 137 -15.02 0.68 8.66
C ALA A 137 -14.39 -0.34 9.64
N GLN A 138 -14.22 -1.61 9.24
CA GLN A 138 -13.47 -2.60 10.03
C GLN A 138 -11.98 -2.24 10.21
N ASP A 139 -11.41 -1.41 9.34
CA ASP A 139 -9.97 -1.08 9.37
C ASP A 139 -9.63 0.20 10.11
N LEU A 140 -10.61 0.82 10.75
CA LEU A 140 -10.39 2.03 11.52
C LEU A 140 -9.63 1.69 12.81
N SER A 141 -8.49 2.34 13.05
CA SER A 141 -7.77 2.28 14.33
C SER A 141 -8.59 2.92 15.46
N ALA A 142 -8.20 2.71 16.72
CA ALA A 142 -8.91 3.24 17.89
C ALA A 142 -9.16 4.75 17.80
N ALA A 143 -8.11 5.55 17.54
CA ALA A 143 -8.24 6.99 17.38
C ALA A 143 -9.18 7.40 16.23
N ARG A 144 -9.18 6.64 15.12
CA ARG A 144 -10.03 6.89 13.95
C ARG A 144 -11.49 6.52 14.20
N ARG A 145 -11.75 5.41 14.91
CA ARG A 145 -13.10 5.05 15.38
C ARG A 145 -13.65 6.15 16.27
N GLU A 146 -12.85 6.68 17.19
CA GLU A 146 -13.28 7.77 18.07
C GLU A 146 -13.63 9.04 17.30
N LEU A 147 -12.80 9.44 16.32
CA LEU A 147 -13.09 10.58 15.45
C LEU A 147 -14.39 10.36 14.66
N LEU A 148 -14.57 9.18 14.06
CA LEU A 148 -15.80 8.85 13.32
C LEU A 148 -17.05 8.98 14.21
N LEU A 149 -17.00 8.40 15.42
CA LEU A 149 -18.12 8.47 16.36
C LEU A 149 -18.41 9.91 16.79
N THR A 150 -17.37 10.72 16.99
CA THR A 150 -17.51 12.15 17.31
C THR A 150 -18.15 12.93 16.17
N ILE A 151 -17.79 12.63 14.91
CA ILE A 151 -18.45 13.20 13.73
C ILE A 151 -19.93 12.80 13.71
N ILE A 152 -20.25 11.52 13.93
CA ILE A 152 -21.64 11.03 13.96
C ILE A 152 -22.47 11.73 15.04
N ASP A 153 -21.86 12.00 16.20
CA ASP A 153 -22.51 12.72 17.31
C ASP A 153 -22.77 14.20 16.98
N ALA A 154 -21.94 14.82 16.14
CA ALA A 154 -22.08 16.20 15.69
C ALA A 154 -23.04 16.38 14.51
N LEU A 155 -23.33 15.32 13.74
CA LEU A 155 -24.23 15.38 12.59
C LEU A 155 -25.66 15.81 12.99
N PRO A 156 -26.34 16.63 12.18
CA PRO A 156 -27.75 16.92 12.36
C PRO A 156 -28.59 15.63 12.49
N ILE A 157 -29.64 15.65 13.32
CA ILE A 157 -30.50 14.47 13.56
C ILE A 157 -31.12 13.94 12.26
N ALA A 158 -31.44 14.83 11.33
CA ALA A 158 -31.99 14.48 10.01
C ALA A 158 -30.94 13.91 9.03
N SER A 159 -29.67 13.86 9.40
CA SER A 159 -28.61 13.30 8.56
C SER A 159 -28.62 11.78 8.63
N GLY A 160 -28.58 11.14 7.48
CA GLY A 160 -28.41 9.70 7.38
C GLY A 160 -26.95 9.27 7.57
N VAL A 161 -26.77 8.00 7.93
CA VAL A 161 -25.45 7.41 8.17
C VAL A 161 -25.44 5.99 7.61
N THR A 162 -24.56 5.69 6.67
CA THR A 162 -24.42 4.33 6.12
C THR A 162 -22.98 3.85 6.29
N ILE A 163 -22.77 2.83 7.14
CA ILE A 163 -21.44 2.31 7.47
C ILE A 163 -21.26 0.93 6.83
N PHE A 164 -20.38 0.84 5.85
CA PHE A 164 -19.98 -0.41 5.21
C PHE A 164 -18.78 -1.03 5.91
N GLY A 165 -18.82 -2.35 6.12
CA GLY A 165 -17.65 -3.09 6.59
C GLY A 165 -17.76 -4.59 6.43
N ASP A 166 -16.65 -5.28 6.69
CA ASP A 166 -16.56 -6.73 6.68
C ASP A 166 -15.67 -7.25 7.83
N PRO A 167 -16.24 -7.79 8.92
CA PRO A 167 -15.47 -8.25 10.07
C PRO A 167 -14.45 -9.33 9.71
N LEU A 168 -14.75 -10.16 8.71
CA LEU A 168 -13.86 -11.22 8.25
C LEU A 168 -12.63 -10.71 7.47
N GLN A 169 -12.60 -9.43 7.14
CA GLN A 169 -11.44 -8.79 6.52
C GLN A 169 -10.65 -7.92 7.50
N SER A 170 -10.97 -7.84 8.80
CA SER A 170 -10.20 -7.06 9.76
C SER A 170 -8.79 -7.64 9.95
N ILE A 171 -7.75 -6.98 9.42
CA ILE A 171 -6.35 -7.46 9.47
C ILE A 171 -5.38 -6.41 10.00
N TYR A 172 -5.87 -5.26 10.47
CA TYR A 172 -5.06 -4.18 11.04
C TYR A 172 -5.24 -4.02 12.55
N ASP A 173 -6.02 -4.90 13.19
CA ASP A 173 -6.33 -4.86 14.62
C ASP A 173 -5.08 -4.85 15.51
N PHE A 174 -3.97 -5.46 15.06
CA PHE A 174 -2.68 -5.45 15.77
C PHE A 174 -2.05 -4.06 15.91
N LEU A 175 -2.48 -3.06 15.14
CA LEU A 175 -1.99 -1.68 15.26
C LEU A 175 -2.60 -0.96 16.47
N ASP A 176 -3.69 -1.47 17.04
CA ASP A 176 -4.36 -0.90 18.22
C ASP A 176 -3.85 -1.49 19.56
N ASP A 177 -2.87 -2.41 19.51
CA ASP A 177 -2.44 -3.25 20.63
C ASP A 177 -1.95 -2.49 21.90
N GLU A 178 -1.65 -1.18 21.85
CA GLU A 178 -1.31 -0.43 23.07
C GLU A 178 -2.54 0.09 23.84
N GLU A 179 -3.69 0.32 23.18
CA GLU A 179 -4.91 0.87 23.81
C GLU A 179 -6.02 -0.18 24.02
N THR A 180 -6.06 -1.26 23.22
CA THR A 180 -7.01 -2.38 23.35
C THR A 180 -6.45 -3.61 24.06
N ALA A 181 -5.26 -3.52 24.68
CA ALA A 181 -4.65 -4.58 25.48
C ALA A 181 -5.54 -5.00 26.68
N GLY A 182 -6.54 -5.84 26.42
CA GLY A 182 -7.50 -6.32 27.43
C GLY A 182 -8.93 -6.53 26.92
N SER A 183 -9.29 -6.10 25.70
CA SER A 183 -10.62 -6.37 25.12
C SER A 183 -10.67 -7.76 24.47
N GLU A 184 -11.70 -8.55 24.78
CA GLU A 184 -12.02 -9.79 24.03
C GLU A 184 -12.72 -9.53 22.69
N LEU A 185 -13.17 -8.28 22.46
CA LEU A 185 -13.91 -7.85 21.27
C LEU A 185 -12.97 -7.32 20.18
N SER A 186 -13.32 -7.58 18.91
CA SER A 186 -12.59 -7.03 17.76
C SER A 186 -12.83 -5.53 17.57
N ALA A 187 -11.98 -4.88 16.77
CA ALA A 187 -12.16 -3.47 16.38
C ALA A 187 -13.54 -3.19 15.78
N TRP A 188 -14.03 -4.12 14.96
CA TRP A 188 -15.37 -4.07 14.37
C TRP A 188 -16.47 -4.20 15.42
N ASP A 189 -16.36 -5.15 16.35
CA ASP A 189 -17.39 -5.37 17.37
C ASP A 189 -17.51 -4.15 18.30
N LEU A 190 -16.38 -3.57 18.70
CA LEU A 190 -16.34 -2.31 19.48
C LEU A 190 -17.02 -1.16 18.73
N LEU A 191 -16.82 -1.06 17.41
CA LEU A 191 -17.51 -0.06 16.59
C LEU A 191 -19.03 -0.32 16.56
N VAL A 192 -19.46 -1.56 16.34
CA VAL A 192 -20.88 -1.92 16.29
C VAL A 192 -21.58 -1.64 17.62
N GLU A 193 -20.95 -1.95 18.76
CA GLU A 193 -21.49 -1.60 20.08
C GLU A 193 -21.65 -0.09 20.26
N ALA A 194 -20.61 0.69 19.92
CA ALA A 194 -20.68 2.15 20.01
C ALA A 194 -21.71 2.79 19.06
N LEU A 195 -21.96 2.17 17.90
CA LEU A 195 -23.02 2.59 16.98
C LEU A 195 -24.42 2.25 17.52
N ALA A 196 -24.58 1.09 18.16
CA ALA A 196 -25.83 0.71 18.80
C ALA A 196 -26.22 1.66 19.94
N GLU A 197 -25.25 2.15 20.73
CA GLU A 197 -25.46 3.20 21.74
C GLU A 197 -26.01 4.50 21.14
N ARG A 198 -25.72 4.76 19.86
CA ARG A 198 -26.21 5.91 19.08
C ARG A 198 -27.50 5.60 18.31
N SER A 199 -28.20 4.53 18.68
CA SER A 199 -29.43 4.04 18.04
C SER A 199 -29.25 3.59 16.57
N ILE A 200 -28.01 3.37 16.12
CA ILE A 200 -27.71 2.82 14.78
C ILE A 200 -27.69 1.29 14.90
N THR A 201 -28.88 0.69 14.82
CA THR A 201 -29.09 -0.75 15.10
C THR A 201 -29.54 -1.56 13.88
N GLU A 202 -29.91 -0.91 12.79
CA GLU A 202 -30.32 -1.60 11.57
C GLU A 202 -29.09 -2.12 10.82
N ILE A 203 -29.00 -3.44 10.65
CA ILE A 203 -27.90 -4.12 9.96
C ILE A 203 -28.43 -4.84 8.71
N PHE A 204 -27.84 -4.52 7.55
CA PHE A 204 -28.06 -5.20 6.28
C PHE A 204 -26.88 -6.09 5.95
N TYR A 205 -27.15 -7.29 5.42
CA TYR A 205 -26.12 -8.22 4.96
C TYR A 205 -26.16 -8.35 3.44
N LEU A 206 -25.05 -8.03 2.77
CA LEU A 206 -24.90 -8.27 1.33
C LEU A 206 -24.23 -9.65 1.13
N GLU A 207 -25.04 -10.69 0.97
CA GLU A 207 -24.59 -12.08 0.96
C GLU A 207 -24.10 -12.58 -0.42
N ASN A 208 -24.51 -11.89 -1.49
CA ASN A 208 -24.16 -12.26 -2.85
C ASN A 208 -22.73 -11.89 -3.19
N ASN A 209 -22.11 -12.67 -4.08
CA ASN A 209 -20.78 -12.38 -4.61
C ASN A 209 -20.83 -12.31 -6.13
N TYR A 210 -20.50 -11.15 -6.67
CA TYR A 210 -20.51 -10.89 -8.11
C TYR A 210 -19.11 -10.97 -8.74
N ARG A 211 -18.10 -11.28 -7.92
CA ARG A 211 -16.69 -11.15 -8.25
C ARG A 211 -16.02 -12.47 -8.62
N ALA A 212 -16.43 -13.57 -7.99
CA ALA A 212 -15.85 -14.89 -8.20
C ALA A 212 -16.31 -15.55 -9.51
N GLN A 213 -15.38 -15.74 -10.45
CA GLN A 213 -15.66 -16.18 -11.82
C GLN A 213 -15.40 -17.67 -12.06
N ARG A 214 -14.51 -18.31 -11.30
CA ARG A 214 -14.12 -19.73 -11.48
C ARG A 214 -14.24 -20.52 -10.18
N LYS A 215 -14.10 -21.86 -10.30
CA LYS A 215 -14.28 -22.82 -9.19
C LYS A 215 -13.51 -22.41 -7.92
N SER A 216 -12.19 -22.22 -8.01
CA SER A 216 -11.36 -21.88 -6.84
C SER A 216 -11.82 -20.61 -6.13
N ALA A 217 -12.13 -19.54 -6.87
CA ALA A 217 -12.64 -18.30 -6.26
C ALA A 217 -14.05 -18.49 -5.65
N ARG A 218 -14.91 -19.31 -6.26
CA ARG A 218 -16.24 -19.62 -5.72
C ARG A 218 -16.17 -20.48 -4.46
N ASP A 219 -15.18 -21.38 -4.38
CA ASP A 219 -14.95 -22.20 -3.19
C ASP A 219 -14.52 -21.32 -2.01
N VAL A 220 -13.69 -20.29 -2.24
CA VAL A 220 -13.36 -19.27 -1.23
C VAL A 220 -14.62 -18.53 -0.75
N VAL A 221 -15.49 -18.09 -1.67
CA VAL A 221 -16.76 -17.40 -1.31
C VAL A 221 -17.68 -18.30 -0.49
N ARG A 222 -17.75 -19.61 -0.80
CA ARG A 222 -18.54 -20.57 -0.02
C ARG A 222 -17.99 -20.71 1.39
N ALA A 223 -16.66 -20.84 1.53
CA ALA A 223 -16.02 -20.90 2.83
C ALA A 223 -16.27 -19.63 3.63
N GLU A 224 -16.13 -18.44 3.02
CA GLU A 224 -16.40 -17.15 3.67
C GLU A 224 -17.79 -17.09 4.33
N ARG A 225 -18.82 -17.61 3.67
CA ARG A 225 -20.17 -17.68 4.23
C ARG A 225 -20.25 -18.56 5.48
N LEU A 226 -19.51 -19.67 5.51
CA LEU A 226 -19.45 -20.58 6.66
C LEU A 226 -18.61 -20.00 7.81
N LEU A 227 -17.63 -19.15 7.49
CA LEU A 227 -16.80 -18.48 8.50
C LEU A 227 -17.58 -17.40 9.26
N ARG A 228 -18.63 -16.82 8.66
CA ARG A 228 -19.49 -15.84 9.35
C ARG A 228 -20.21 -16.53 10.52
N GLY A 229 -19.95 -16.04 11.73
CA GLY A 229 -20.53 -16.60 12.96
C GLY A 229 -19.83 -17.85 13.51
N ALA A 230 -18.79 -18.37 12.84
CA ALA A 230 -17.98 -19.46 13.36
C ALA A 230 -17.00 -18.97 14.43
N ASP A 231 -16.73 -19.81 15.43
CA ASP A 231 -15.67 -19.58 16.40
C ASP A 231 -14.27 -19.77 15.80
N SER A 232 -13.23 -19.35 16.51
CA SER A 232 -11.85 -19.37 16.01
C SER A 232 -11.33 -20.77 15.63
N ALA A 233 -11.70 -21.80 16.39
CA ALA A 233 -11.29 -23.18 16.13
C ALA A 233 -11.94 -23.71 14.84
N THR A 234 -13.23 -23.45 14.68
CA THR A 234 -14.02 -23.83 13.51
C THR A 234 -13.55 -23.06 12.27
N ARG A 235 -13.25 -21.76 12.40
CA ARG A 235 -12.66 -20.96 11.30
C ARG A 235 -11.36 -21.56 10.81
N THR A 236 -10.49 -21.96 11.74
CA THR A 236 -9.19 -22.57 11.41
C THR A 236 -9.40 -23.89 10.67
N ALA A 237 -10.32 -24.75 11.13
CA ALA A 237 -10.60 -26.04 10.49
C ALA A 237 -11.18 -25.87 9.07
N LEU A 238 -12.13 -24.95 8.89
CA LEU A 238 -12.74 -24.65 7.58
C LEU A 238 -11.72 -24.10 6.58
N LEU A 239 -10.81 -23.22 7.04
CA LEU A 239 -9.75 -22.69 6.18
C LEU A 239 -8.69 -23.75 5.84
N ASP A 240 -8.36 -24.65 6.76
CA ASP A 240 -7.43 -25.76 6.53
C ASP A 240 -7.99 -26.76 5.49
N GLU A 241 -9.30 -27.05 5.56
CA GLU A 241 -10.02 -27.84 4.54
C GLU A 241 -10.00 -27.13 3.18
N LEU A 242 -10.37 -25.85 3.14
CA LEU A 242 -10.35 -25.05 1.91
C LEU A 242 -8.96 -25.03 1.27
N VAL A 243 -7.91 -24.77 2.07
CA VAL A 243 -6.52 -24.72 1.57
C VAL A 243 -6.15 -26.07 0.95
N SER A 244 -6.53 -27.19 1.58
CA SER A 244 -6.25 -28.54 1.09
C SER A 244 -6.95 -28.86 -0.24
N ASP A 245 -8.15 -28.31 -0.45
CA ASP A 245 -8.95 -28.49 -1.68
C ASP A 245 -8.49 -27.61 -2.84
N LEU A 246 -7.76 -26.53 -2.57
CA LEU A 246 -7.22 -25.64 -3.59
C LEU A 246 -6.04 -26.29 -4.36
N THR A 247 -5.74 -25.74 -5.53
CA THR A 247 -4.62 -26.26 -6.33
C THR A 247 -3.29 -25.86 -5.70
N HIS A 248 -2.51 -26.85 -5.30
CA HIS A 248 -1.13 -26.70 -4.84
C HIS A 248 -0.16 -26.74 -6.00
N MET A 249 0.87 -25.89 -5.96
CA MET A 249 1.95 -25.92 -6.94
C MET A 249 3.25 -25.34 -6.40
N ASP A 250 4.34 -25.73 -7.07
CA ASP A 250 5.67 -25.19 -6.81
C ASP A 250 5.95 -23.92 -7.64
N LEU A 251 6.95 -23.12 -7.24
CA LEU A 251 7.36 -21.91 -7.98
C LEU A 251 7.73 -22.23 -9.44
N ASP A 252 8.44 -23.34 -9.67
CA ASP A 252 8.84 -23.78 -11.01
C ASP A 252 7.64 -24.15 -11.88
N GLU A 253 6.55 -24.61 -11.28
CA GLU A 253 5.27 -24.84 -11.96
C GLU A 253 4.47 -23.55 -12.16
N LEU A 254 4.59 -22.60 -11.21
CA LEU A 254 3.88 -21.32 -11.26
C LEU A 254 4.34 -20.50 -12.45
N VAL A 255 5.66 -20.40 -12.68
CA VAL A 255 6.27 -19.56 -13.72
C VAL A 255 5.63 -19.74 -15.11
N PRO A 256 5.60 -20.95 -15.71
CA PRO A 256 5.01 -21.13 -17.03
C PRO A 256 3.47 -20.94 -17.03
N ARG A 257 2.79 -21.22 -15.91
CA ARG A 257 1.33 -21.04 -15.82
C ARG A 257 0.94 -19.57 -15.69
N ALA A 258 1.62 -18.83 -14.82
CA ALA A 258 1.38 -17.41 -14.59
C ALA A 258 1.60 -16.58 -15.87
N ASN A 259 2.65 -16.91 -16.64
CA ASN A 259 2.87 -16.31 -17.96
C ASN A 259 1.73 -16.56 -18.96
N ALA A 260 0.99 -17.67 -18.83
CA ALA A 260 -0.13 -18.01 -19.71
C ALA A 260 -1.49 -17.55 -19.17
N TRP A 261 -1.56 -17.08 -17.92
CA TRP A 261 -2.81 -16.60 -17.35
C TRP A 261 -3.17 -15.24 -17.93
N LYS A 262 -4.46 -15.07 -18.24
CA LYS A 262 -5.01 -13.77 -18.61
C LYS A 262 -5.35 -12.97 -17.36
N GLY A 263 -5.23 -11.66 -17.47
CA GLY A 263 -5.58 -10.72 -16.41
C GLY A 263 -4.48 -10.55 -15.37
N SER A 264 -4.75 -9.70 -14.39
CA SER A 264 -3.75 -9.36 -13.37
C SER A 264 -3.46 -10.54 -12.45
N THR A 265 -2.18 -10.72 -12.10
CA THR A 265 -1.74 -11.84 -11.27
C THR A 265 -0.90 -11.35 -10.10
N ALA A 266 -1.17 -11.88 -8.90
CA ALA A 266 -0.39 -11.58 -7.70
C ALA A 266 0.11 -12.82 -6.98
N VAL A 267 1.29 -12.71 -6.38
CA VAL A 267 1.88 -13.65 -5.43
C VAL A 267 1.89 -12.95 -4.06
N LEU A 268 1.10 -13.49 -3.13
CA LEU A 268 0.85 -12.89 -1.82
C LEU A 268 1.54 -13.70 -0.73
N ALA A 269 2.26 -13.01 0.16
CA ALA A 269 2.94 -13.62 1.29
C ALA A 269 2.60 -12.91 2.61
N ARG A 270 2.84 -13.58 3.73
CA ARG A 270 2.54 -13.04 5.06
C ARG A 270 3.49 -11.91 5.43
N THR A 271 4.79 -12.06 5.16
CA THR A 271 5.83 -11.13 5.65
C THR A 271 6.65 -10.48 4.52
N ASN A 272 7.23 -9.31 4.80
CA ASN A 272 8.17 -8.66 3.86
C ASN A 272 9.38 -9.56 3.54
N ALA A 273 9.85 -10.38 4.50
CA ALA A 273 10.95 -11.30 4.27
C ALA A 273 10.61 -12.36 3.21
N GLU A 274 9.40 -12.90 3.24
CA GLU A 274 8.89 -13.83 2.23
C GLU A 274 8.75 -13.13 0.87
N VAL A 275 8.25 -11.89 0.83
CA VAL A 275 8.16 -11.10 -0.41
C VAL A 275 9.52 -10.89 -1.06
N ILE A 276 10.53 -10.48 -0.28
CA ILE A 276 11.91 -10.30 -0.76
C ILE A 276 12.46 -11.61 -1.33
N TRP A 277 12.20 -12.73 -0.65
CA TRP A 277 12.65 -14.05 -1.09
C TRP A 277 11.93 -14.52 -2.36
N LEU A 278 10.60 -14.39 -2.41
CA LEU A 278 9.77 -14.75 -3.58
C LEU A 278 10.16 -13.89 -4.79
N PHE A 279 10.36 -12.59 -4.59
CA PHE A 279 10.79 -11.68 -5.64
C PHE A 279 12.16 -12.08 -6.21
N ASP A 280 13.15 -12.36 -5.36
CA ASP A 280 14.47 -12.81 -5.83
C ASP A 280 14.40 -14.14 -6.59
N LYS A 281 13.53 -15.08 -6.15
CA LYS A 281 13.34 -16.36 -6.84
C LYS A 281 12.66 -16.20 -8.18
N LEU A 282 11.52 -15.52 -8.22
CA LEU A 282 10.73 -15.33 -9.44
C LEU A 282 11.46 -14.43 -10.45
N GLY A 283 12.10 -13.36 -10.01
CA GLY A 283 12.81 -12.45 -10.90
C GLY A 283 14.11 -13.03 -11.49
N ARG A 284 14.57 -14.19 -11.03
CA ARG A 284 15.64 -14.98 -11.68
C ARG A 284 15.12 -15.92 -12.76
N THR A 285 13.81 -15.94 -12.99
CA THR A 285 13.15 -16.70 -14.05
C THR A 285 12.73 -15.77 -15.19
N GLU A 286 12.11 -16.31 -16.23
CA GLU A 286 11.54 -15.51 -17.32
C GLU A 286 10.21 -14.84 -16.96
N LEU A 287 9.69 -15.02 -15.73
CA LEU A 287 8.45 -14.39 -15.28
C LEU A 287 8.68 -12.91 -14.97
N PRO A 288 8.01 -11.97 -15.68
CA PRO A 288 8.06 -10.56 -15.34
C PRO A 288 7.39 -10.32 -13.98
N CYS A 289 8.16 -9.85 -13.00
CA CYS A 289 7.66 -9.59 -11.64
C CYS A 289 7.94 -8.17 -11.20
N THR A 290 7.01 -7.60 -10.45
CA THR A 290 7.17 -6.30 -9.79
C THR A 290 6.81 -6.41 -8.32
N TRP A 291 7.50 -5.66 -7.48
CA TRP A 291 7.22 -5.61 -6.06
C TRP A 291 6.20 -4.51 -5.78
N LEU A 292 5.07 -4.87 -5.16
CA LEU A 292 4.14 -3.88 -4.65
C LEU A 292 4.65 -3.40 -3.27
N SER A 293 5.40 -2.29 -3.26
CA SER A 293 6.12 -1.77 -2.09
C SER A 293 5.21 -1.40 -0.89
N PRO A 294 5.65 -1.68 0.37
CA PRO A 294 5.05 -1.13 1.59
C PRO A 294 5.12 0.40 1.64
N GLY A 295 4.03 1.04 2.07
CA GLY A 295 4.11 2.35 2.74
C GLY A 295 4.22 3.62 1.87
N ARG A 296 4.09 4.76 2.56
CA ARG A 296 3.70 6.10 2.08
C ARG A 296 4.77 6.90 1.29
N LYS A 297 6.05 6.52 1.33
CA LYS A 297 7.11 7.15 0.50
C LYS A 297 7.18 6.45 -0.84
N ARG A 298 6.50 7.01 -1.83
CA ARG A 298 6.45 6.43 -3.17
C ARG A 298 7.75 6.68 -3.92
N SER A 299 8.14 5.67 -4.67
CA SER A 299 9.21 5.78 -5.65
C SER A 299 8.80 6.78 -6.71
N VAL A 300 9.50 7.91 -6.81
CA VAL A 300 9.32 8.84 -7.91
C VAL A 300 9.84 8.16 -9.18
N ALA A 301 9.07 8.27 -10.26
CA ALA A 301 9.37 7.60 -11.51
C ALA A 301 10.68 8.12 -12.12
N PRO A 302 11.48 7.26 -12.79
CA PRO A 302 12.77 7.63 -13.37
C PRO A 302 12.68 8.78 -14.38
N TRP A 303 11.55 8.90 -15.09
CA TRP A 303 11.34 9.93 -16.09
C TRP A 303 11.48 11.35 -15.52
N VAL A 304 11.27 11.56 -14.22
CA VAL A 304 11.43 12.88 -13.59
C VAL A 304 12.89 13.33 -13.64
N ALA A 305 13.83 12.43 -13.30
CA ALA A 305 15.26 12.69 -13.44
C ALA A 305 15.71 12.77 -14.90
N GLU A 306 15.08 12.02 -15.80
CA GLU A 306 15.33 12.11 -17.25
C GLU A 306 14.87 13.46 -17.82
N LEU A 307 13.71 13.97 -17.38
CA LEU A 307 13.22 15.29 -17.75
C LEU A 307 14.12 16.40 -17.18
N TRP A 308 14.65 16.22 -15.97
CA TRP A 308 15.64 17.14 -15.39
C TRP A 308 16.88 17.26 -16.28
N GLU A 309 17.40 16.13 -16.76
CA GLU A 309 18.54 16.11 -17.67
C GLU A 309 18.17 16.70 -19.04
N PHE A 310 17.02 16.32 -19.61
CA PHE A 310 16.52 16.83 -20.88
C PHE A 310 16.41 18.37 -20.90
N THR A 311 15.93 18.94 -19.80
CA THR A 311 15.80 20.40 -19.62
C THR A 311 17.10 21.07 -19.17
N SER A 312 18.15 20.29 -18.86
CA SER A 312 19.38 20.76 -18.22
C SER A 312 19.10 21.58 -16.94
N GLY A 313 18.10 21.19 -16.17
CA GLY A 313 17.65 21.88 -14.95
C GLY A 313 16.97 23.22 -15.16
N LYS A 314 16.65 23.60 -16.40
CA LYS A 314 15.89 24.83 -16.70
C LYS A 314 14.40 24.61 -16.46
N PRO A 315 13.63 25.67 -16.10
CA PRO A 315 12.17 25.60 -16.11
C PRO A 315 11.65 25.18 -17.48
N PHE A 316 10.55 24.44 -17.51
CA PHE A 316 10.01 23.86 -18.75
C PHE A 316 8.54 24.24 -18.95
N THR A 317 8.15 24.33 -20.22
CA THR A 317 6.78 24.63 -20.66
C THR A 317 6.11 23.36 -21.18
N ARG A 318 4.80 23.43 -21.47
CA ARG A 318 4.07 22.33 -22.11
C ARG A 318 4.73 21.84 -23.39
N GLY A 319 5.27 22.76 -24.21
CA GLY A 319 5.93 22.40 -25.47
C GLY A 319 7.17 21.52 -25.25
N VAL A 320 8.03 21.91 -24.29
CA VAL A 320 9.23 21.15 -23.91
C VAL A 320 8.85 19.80 -23.31
N PHE A 321 7.81 19.76 -22.47
CA PHE A 321 7.31 18.50 -21.91
C PHE A 321 6.77 17.56 -22.99
N ASN A 322 5.98 18.06 -23.94
CA ASN A 322 5.45 17.25 -25.03
C ASN A 322 6.58 16.74 -25.96
N GLU A 323 7.63 17.54 -26.17
CA GLU A 323 8.83 17.08 -26.88
C GLU A 323 9.50 15.91 -26.14
N PHE A 324 9.66 16.00 -24.83
CA PHE A 324 10.16 14.91 -24.00
C PHE A 324 9.26 13.66 -24.08
N VAL A 325 7.94 13.82 -23.93
CA VAL A 325 6.95 12.72 -24.00
C VAL A 325 6.94 12.05 -25.37
N SER A 326 7.11 12.81 -26.47
CA SER A 326 7.19 12.23 -27.82
C SER A 326 8.39 11.29 -28.00
N GLN A 327 9.43 11.46 -27.17
CA GLN A 327 10.63 10.61 -27.13
C GLN A 327 10.52 9.52 -26.05
N HIS A 328 9.58 9.65 -25.10
CA HIS A 328 9.38 8.75 -23.96
C HIS A 328 7.93 8.20 -23.94
N GLY A 329 7.73 7.04 -24.58
CA GLY A 329 6.40 6.45 -24.77
C GLY A 329 5.65 5.98 -23.51
N ALA A 330 6.21 6.19 -22.30
CA ALA A 330 5.59 5.80 -21.03
C ALA A 330 4.67 6.89 -20.43
N LEU A 331 4.68 8.11 -20.99
CA LEU A 331 3.89 9.25 -20.49
C LEU A 331 2.84 9.69 -21.50
N THR A 332 1.75 10.27 -21.00
CA THR A 332 0.73 10.91 -21.84
C THR A 332 0.88 12.43 -21.76
N GLU A 333 0.44 13.14 -22.81
CA GLU A 333 0.42 14.62 -22.79
C GLU A 333 -0.46 15.19 -21.66
N GLY A 334 -1.42 14.40 -21.17
CA GLY A 334 -2.28 14.74 -20.04
C GLY A 334 -1.52 14.97 -18.73
N ALA A 335 -0.37 14.29 -18.55
CA ALA A 335 0.44 14.39 -17.34
C ALA A 335 0.95 15.81 -17.05
N PHE A 336 1.10 16.66 -18.08
CA PHE A 336 1.49 18.06 -17.89
C PHE A 336 0.41 18.84 -17.13
N ARG A 337 -0.87 18.52 -17.34
CA ARG A 337 -1.98 19.18 -16.63
C ARG A 337 -1.92 18.86 -15.15
N ASP A 338 -1.69 17.60 -14.81
CA ASP A 338 -1.57 17.14 -13.42
C ASP A 338 -0.40 17.82 -12.72
N LEU A 339 0.74 17.96 -13.42
CA LEU A 339 1.90 18.68 -12.91
C LEU A 339 1.61 20.16 -12.64
N VAL A 340 0.94 20.84 -13.57
CA VAL A 340 0.55 22.25 -13.40
C VAL A 340 -0.34 22.42 -12.18
N HIS A 341 -1.34 21.55 -12.03
CA HIS A 341 -2.25 21.56 -10.88
C HIS A 341 -1.51 21.31 -9.56
N ALA A 342 -0.62 20.30 -9.52
CA ALA A 342 0.12 19.96 -8.31
C ALA A 342 1.18 21.00 -7.90
N THR A 343 1.60 21.86 -8.83
CA THR A 343 2.64 22.88 -8.61
C THR A 343 2.08 24.30 -8.47
N ASP A 344 0.76 24.50 -8.63
CA ASP A 344 0.12 25.81 -8.77
C ASP A 344 0.80 26.69 -9.86
N ALA A 345 1.31 26.05 -10.91
CA ALA A 345 2.06 26.72 -11.95
C ALA A 345 1.16 27.44 -12.96
N GLY A 346 1.67 28.53 -13.55
CA GLY A 346 1.01 29.21 -14.66
C GLY A 346 1.39 28.60 -16.01
N SER A 347 2.28 29.27 -16.74
CA SER A 347 2.70 28.89 -18.10
C SER A 347 3.94 28.00 -18.17
N PHE A 348 4.68 27.85 -17.07
CA PHE A 348 5.89 27.06 -16.96
C PHE A 348 6.03 26.46 -15.55
N ILE A 349 6.76 25.35 -15.45
CA ILE A 349 7.05 24.67 -14.19
C ILE A 349 8.53 24.84 -13.87
N ASP A 350 8.84 25.30 -12.65
CA ASP A 350 10.20 25.32 -12.13
C ASP A 350 10.48 24.08 -11.26
N TRP A 351 11.73 23.69 -11.16
CA TRP A 351 12.10 22.46 -10.47
C TRP A 351 11.98 22.53 -8.95
N ARG A 352 11.94 23.72 -8.33
CA ARG A 352 11.69 23.85 -6.89
C ARG A 352 10.22 23.67 -6.57
N SER A 353 9.31 24.24 -7.37
CA SER A 353 7.87 23.98 -7.23
C SER A 353 7.57 22.51 -7.49
N PHE A 354 8.19 21.88 -8.48
CA PHE A 354 8.03 20.45 -8.71
C PHE A 354 8.60 19.61 -7.55
N ALA A 355 9.81 19.89 -7.04
CA ALA A 355 10.35 19.21 -5.86
C ALA A 355 9.43 19.35 -4.63
N ARG A 356 8.82 20.52 -4.45
CA ARG A 356 7.84 20.78 -3.38
C ARG A 356 6.56 19.97 -3.59
N ALA A 357 6.05 19.89 -4.82
CA ALA A 357 4.92 19.04 -5.17
C ALA A 357 5.23 17.56 -4.89
N LEU A 358 6.42 17.07 -5.23
CA LEU A 358 6.85 15.69 -4.90
C LEU A 358 6.92 15.46 -3.39
N SER A 359 7.43 16.42 -2.62
CA SER A 359 7.45 16.34 -1.15
C SER A 359 6.04 16.40 -0.52
N ARG A 360 5.09 17.05 -1.20
CA ARG A 360 3.67 17.11 -0.83
C ARG A 360 2.84 15.98 -1.45
N GLY A 361 3.40 15.21 -2.37
CA GLY A 361 2.69 14.26 -3.23
C GLY A 361 2.05 13.14 -2.42
N ILE A 362 0.73 13.20 -2.30
CA ILE A 362 -0.08 12.36 -1.41
C ILE A 362 -0.80 11.24 -2.20
N ASP A 363 -0.85 11.28 -3.55
CA ASP A 363 -1.68 10.37 -4.39
C ASP A 363 -0.93 9.38 -5.33
N ARG A 364 -1.33 8.10 -5.32
CA ARG A 364 -0.61 6.91 -5.86
C ARG A 364 -0.58 6.87 -7.38
N VAL A 365 -1.38 7.72 -7.99
CA VAL A 365 -1.74 7.67 -9.41
C VAL A 365 -1.25 8.92 -10.15
N GLU A 366 -0.58 9.84 -9.45
CA GLU A 366 0.12 10.94 -10.10
C GLU A 366 1.21 10.37 -11.05
N PRO A 367 1.34 10.90 -12.26
CA PRO A 367 2.18 10.30 -13.31
C PRO A 367 3.68 10.26 -12.96
N TRP A 368 4.13 11.02 -11.95
CA TRP A 368 5.51 11.05 -11.46
C TRP A 368 5.83 10.02 -10.39
N PHE A 369 4.89 9.16 -9.99
CA PHE A 369 5.20 7.97 -9.19
C PHE A 369 5.32 6.74 -10.09
N ASN A 370 6.15 5.78 -9.68
CA ASN A 370 6.21 4.49 -10.37
C ASN A 370 4.81 3.83 -10.34
N GLY A 371 4.20 3.74 -11.51
CA GLY A 371 2.92 3.07 -11.70
C GLY A 371 3.05 1.55 -11.69
N ASP A 372 1.93 0.89 -11.46
CA ASP A 372 1.84 -0.56 -11.60
C ASP A 372 1.84 -0.95 -13.08
N GLU A 373 2.88 -1.62 -13.55
CA GLU A 373 2.87 -2.23 -14.89
C GLU A 373 1.82 -3.35 -14.94
N ALA A 374 0.85 -3.19 -15.85
CA ALA A 374 -0.31 -4.07 -15.98
C ALA A 374 0.04 -5.53 -16.34
N ASP A 375 1.15 -5.75 -17.05
CA ASP A 375 1.55 -7.06 -17.58
C ASP A 375 2.58 -7.80 -16.71
N THR A 376 2.70 -7.42 -15.43
CA THR A 376 3.67 -8.07 -14.51
C THR A 376 2.97 -8.76 -13.34
N VAL A 377 3.58 -9.86 -12.88
CA VAL A 377 3.13 -10.53 -11.66
C VAL A 377 3.53 -9.69 -10.45
N LYS A 378 2.54 -9.28 -9.66
CA LYS A 378 2.74 -8.47 -8.44
C LYS A 378 3.14 -9.36 -7.28
N VAL A 379 4.31 -9.14 -6.69
CA VAL A 379 4.73 -9.81 -5.45
C VAL A 379 4.51 -8.85 -4.30
N SER A 380 3.72 -9.25 -3.30
CA SER A 380 3.33 -8.35 -2.21
C SER A 380 3.04 -9.07 -0.91
N THR A 381 3.00 -8.31 0.18
CA THR A 381 2.41 -8.83 1.41
C THR A 381 0.88 -8.83 1.29
N ILE A 382 0.23 -9.73 2.03
CA ILE A 382 -1.24 -9.79 2.08
C ILE A 382 -1.81 -8.43 2.54
N HIS A 383 -1.22 -7.81 3.56
CA HIS A 383 -1.59 -6.48 4.03
C HIS A 383 -1.58 -5.42 2.93
N GLN A 384 -0.53 -5.36 2.10
CA GLN A 384 -0.42 -4.38 1.02
C GLN A 384 -1.37 -4.65 -0.15
N SER A 385 -1.78 -5.91 -0.32
CA SER A 385 -2.74 -6.31 -1.35
C SER A 385 -4.20 -6.01 -0.98
N LYS A 386 -4.46 -5.62 0.27
CA LYS A 386 -5.82 -5.31 0.72
C LYS A 386 -6.36 -4.08 -0.02
N GLY A 387 -7.62 -4.16 -0.44
CA GLY A 387 -8.24 -3.16 -1.32
C GLY A 387 -7.80 -3.24 -2.78
N LEU A 388 -6.86 -4.13 -3.13
CA LEU A 388 -6.51 -4.43 -4.52
C LEU A 388 -7.21 -5.71 -4.99
N GLU A 389 -7.32 -5.81 -6.31
CA GLU A 389 -8.04 -6.87 -6.98
C GLU A 389 -7.18 -7.54 -8.06
N PHE A 390 -7.15 -8.87 -8.06
CA PHE A 390 -6.40 -9.64 -9.06
C PHE A 390 -7.28 -10.70 -9.73
N ASP A 391 -7.08 -10.93 -11.02
CA ASP A 391 -7.72 -12.07 -11.69
C ASP A 391 -7.19 -13.40 -11.14
N ASN A 392 -5.89 -13.48 -10.86
CA ASN A 392 -5.26 -14.70 -10.38
C ASN A 392 -4.38 -14.40 -9.15
N VAL A 393 -4.44 -15.27 -8.14
CA VAL A 393 -3.67 -15.13 -6.91
C VAL A 393 -2.98 -16.45 -6.56
N ALA A 394 -1.71 -16.37 -6.23
CA ALA A 394 -0.93 -17.43 -5.59
C ALA A 394 -0.61 -17.03 -4.16
N VAL A 395 -1.01 -17.83 -3.17
CA VAL A 395 -0.78 -17.56 -1.75
C VAL A 395 0.36 -18.42 -1.23
N ALA A 396 1.39 -17.78 -0.68
CA ALA A 396 2.53 -18.43 -0.06
C ALA A 396 2.35 -18.59 1.46
N GLY A 397 2.83 -19.72 1.99
CA GLY A 397 2.91 -19.97 3.42
C GLY A 397 1.58 -20.06 4.20
N PRO A 398 0.47 -20.60 3.65
CA PRO A 398 -0.80 -20.70 4.39
C PRO A 398 -0.68 -21.47 5.71
N SER A 399 0.16 -22.50 5.77
CA SER A 399 0.39 -23.29 6.99
C SER A 399 0.94 -22.45 8.14
N ALA A 400 1.75 -21.42 7.87
CA ALA A 400 2.30 -20.56 8.90
C ALA A 400 1.25 -19.59 9.49
N MET A 401 0.19 -19.29 8.74
CA MET A 401 -0.97 -18.50 9.19
C MET A 401 -1.97 -19.39 9.95
N LEU A 402 -2.24 -20.61 9.47
CA LEU A 402 -3.16 -21.55 10.13
C LEU A 402 -2.59 -22.17 11.41
N ARG A 403 -1.28 -22.43 11.43
CA ARG A 403 -0.58 -23.14 12.51
C ARG A 403 0.71 -22.41 12.86
N PRO A 404 0.62 -21.18 13.39
CA PRO A 404 1.81 -20.39 13.70
C PRO A 404 2.61 -21.03 14.84
N SER A 405 3.94 -20.84 14.81
CA SER A 405 4.82 -21.32 15.89
C SER A 405 4.68 -20.52 17.19
N LYS A 406 4.12 -19.31 17.13
CA LYS A 406 3.81 -18.41 18.24
C LYS A 406 2.56 -17.60 17.88
N GLY A 407 1.71 -17.32 18.87
CA GLY A 407 0.48 -16.56 18.68
C GLY A 407 -0.72 -17.43 18.27
N THR A 408 -1.81 -16.79 17.88
CA THR A 408 -3.05 -17.42 17.40
C THR A 408 -3.08 -17.53 15.88
N PRO A 409 -3.87 -18.46 15.31
CA PRO A 409 -4.08 -18.53 13.86
C PRO A 409 -4.56 -17.21 13.27
N GLU A 410 -4.00 -16.82 12.13
CA GLU A 410 -4.35 -15.57 11.41
C GLU A 410 -5.38 -15.87 10.31
N ASN A 411 -6.58 -16.29 10.72
CA ASN A 411 -7.63 -16.76 9.82
C ASN A 411 -8.09 -15.66 8.86
N GLU A 412 -8.28 -14.45 9.37
CA GLU A 412 -8.70 -13.26 8.62
C GLU A 412 -7.64 -12.89 7.58
N LEU A 413 -6.35 -12.96 7.92
CA LEU A 413 -5.26 -12.69 7.00
C LEU A 413 -5.25 -13.68 5.82
N LEU A 414 -5.38 -14.99 6.12
CA LEU A 414 -5.44 -16.01 5.08
C LEU A 414 -6.68 -15.84 4.19
N LEU A 415 -7.84 -15.58 4.78
CA LEU A 415 -9.07 -15.34 4.03
C LEU A 415 -8.96 -14.10 3.13
N VAL A 416 -8.35 -13.02 3.62
CA VAL A 416 -8.06 -11.83 2.79
C VAL A 416 -7.20 -12.21 1.59
N ALA A 417 -6.13 -13.00 1.79
CA ALA A 417 -5.25 -13.44 0.71
C ALA A 417 -6.02 -14.25 -0.35
N LEU A 418 -6.81 -15.23 0.07
CA LEU A 418 -7.58 -16.10 -0.81
C LEU A 418 -8.67 -15.34 -1.57
N SER A 419 -9.34 -14.39 -0.90
CA SER A 419 -10.42 -13.58 -1.48
C SER A 419 -9.93 -12.50 -2.47
N ARG A 420 -8.62 -12.27 -2.60
CA ARG A 420 -8.09 -11.30 -3.58
C ARG A 420 -8.29 -11.76 -5.03
N GLY A 421 -8.36 -13.07 -5.28
CA GLY A 421 -8.44 -13.67 -6.62
C GLY A 421 -9.86 -13.81 -7.17
N ARG A 422 -10.11 -13.27 -8.37
CA ARG A 422 -11.43 -13.34 -9.05
C ARG A 422 -11.62 -14.63 -9.83
N GLN A 423 -10.55 -15.14 -10.44
CA GLN A 423 -10.55 -16.34 -11.27
C GLN A 423 -9.80 -17.47 -10.56
N LYS A 424 -8.48 -17.41 -10.50
CA LYS A 424 -7.66 -18.51 -9.98
C LYS A 424 -7.12 -18.17 -8.60
N VAL A 425 -7.21 -19.14 -7.69
CA VAL A 425 -6.59 -19.08 -6.36
C VAL A 425 -5.78 -20.37 -6.22
N VAL A 426 -4.48 -20.24 -6.06
CA VAL A 426 -3.55 -21.37 -5.92
C VAL A 426 -2.71 -21.22 -4.67
N ILE A 427 -2.23 -22.35 -4.15
CA ILE A 427 -1.38 -22.41 -2.97
C ILE A 427 0.05 -22.74 -3.41
N LEU A 428 1.02 -21.96 -2.93
CA LEU A 428 2.43 -22.24 -3.14
C LEU A 428 2.97 -23.12 -2.01
N ASN A 429 3.60 -24.23 -2.40
CA ASN A 429 4.17 -25.20 -1.46
C ASN A 429 5.50 -24.72 -0.86
N GLN A 430 6.21 -23.83 -1.55
CA GLN A 430 7.48 -23.31 -1.07
C GLN A 430 7.32 -22.55 0.24
N GLN A 431 8.20 -22.88 1.18
CA GLN A 431 8.41 -22.08 2.38
C GLN A 431 9.65 -21.23 2.24
N ALA A 432 9.53 -19.94 2.56
CA ALA A 432 10.68 -19.07 2.62
C ALA A 432 11.63 -19.53 3.74
N PRO A 433 12.95 -19.32 3.59
CA PRO A 433 13.91 -19.57 4.65
C PRO A 433 13.57 -18.79 5.91
N PHE A 434 13.91 -19.36 7.07
CA PHE A 434 13.81 -18.64 8.34
C PHE A 434 14.67 -17.37 8.32
N THR A 435 14.09 -16.24 8.70
CA THR A 435 14.78 -14.94 8.79
C THR A 435 14.69 -14.36 10.18
N ARG A 436 15.70 -13.58 10.55
CA ARG A 436 15.72 -12.75 11.76
C ARG A 436 15.76 -11.28 11.41
N ARG A 437 15.26 -10.47 12.34
CA ARG A 437 15.31 -9.01 12.30
C ARG A 437 16.19 -8.51 13.43
N LEU A 438 17.12 -7.60 13.14
CA LEU A 438 17.88 -6.93 14.20
C LEU A 438 17.00 -5.89 14.94
N PRO A 439 17.18 -5.74 16.27
CA PRO A 439 16.54 -4.65 17.03
C PRO A 439 17.00 -3.27 16.52
N GLY A 440 16.12 -2.27 16.61
CA GLY A 440 16.48 -0.85 16.41
C GLY A 440 16.66 -0.39 14.95
N GLY A 441 16.50 -1.25 13.96
CA GLY A 441 16.61 -0.84 12.54
C GLY A 441 15.90 -1.72 11.52
N GLY A 442 15.27 -2.82 11.94
CA GLY A 442 14.48 -3.65 11.02
C GLY A 442 15.30 -4.51 10.06
N PHE A 443 16.63 -4.46 10.12
CA PHE A 443 17.55 -5.17 9.21
C PHE A 443 17.31 -6.68 9.21
N LEU A 444 16.92 -7.22 8.05
CA LEU A 444 16.56 -8.62 7.86
C LEU A 444 17.74 -9.46 7.39
N TYR A 445 17.91 -10.64 7.96
CA TYR A 445 18.97 -11.58 7.56
C TYR A 445 18.56 -13.03 7.75
N GLN A 446 19.18 -13.93 6.99
CA GLN A 446 19.08 -15.38 7.16
C GLN A 446 20.21 -15.86 8.08
N PRO A 447 19.90 -16.44 9.26
CA PRO A 447 20.92 -16.90 10.20
C PRO A 447 21.44 -18.29 9.84
N HIS A 448 22.74 -18.51 10.04
CA HIS A 448 23.31 -19.85 10.06
C HIS A 448 22.71 -20.65 11.25
N PRO A 449 22.25 -21.91 11.07
CA PRO A 449 21.54 -22.65 12.11
C PRO A 449 22.31 -22.80 13.43
N ARG A 450 23.64 -22.95 13.37
CA ARG A 450 24.50 -23.10 14.56
C ARG A 450 24.98 -21.78 15.17
N THR A 451 25.56 -20.89 14.36
CA THR A 451 26.22 -19.68 14.86
C THR A 451 25.28 -18.50 15.00
N GLN A 452 24.08 -18.57 14.41
CA GLN A 452 23.09 -17.49 14.34
C GLN A 452 23.56 -16.22 13.63
N LYS A 453 24.75 -16.27 13.01
CA LYS A 453 25.34 -15.20 12.19
C LYS A 453 24.73 -15.20 10.79
N ALA A 454 24.66 -14.03 10.16
CA ALA A 454 24.09 -13.91 8.82
C ALA A 454 24.86 -14.71 7.76
N THR A 455 24.14 -15.56 7.02
CA THR A 455 24.58 -16.21 5.77
C THR A 455 24.07 -15.48 4.54
N ALA A 456 22.99 -14.72 4.69
CA ALA A 456 22.49 -13.77 3.70
C ALA A 456 21.82 -12.59 4.39
N VAL A 457 21.83 -11.42 3.76
CA VAL A 457 21.20 -10.19 4.28
C VAL A 457 20.25 -9.60 3.24
N ALA A 458 19.12 -9.07 3.69
CA ALA A 458 18.19 -8.39 2.80
C ALA A 458 18.77 -7.07 2.33
N ILE A 459 18.66 -6.79 1.04
CA ILE A 459 18.99 -5.49 0.46
C ILE A 459 17.70 -4.90 -0.12
N GLU A 460 17.40 -3.67 0.29
CA GLU A 460 16.21 -2.91 -0.04
C GLU A 460 16.64 -1.49 -0.48
N PRO A 461 15.78 -0.70 -1.12
CA PRO A 461 16.16 0.61 -1.64
C PRO A 461 16.70 1.59 -0.58
N HIS A 462 16.21 1.51 0.66
CA HIS A 462 16.62 2.39 1.75
C HIS A 462 18.02 2.05 2.31
N HIS A 463 18.59 0.89 1.97
CA HIS A 463 19.96 0.53 2.33
C HIS A 463 21.01 1.24 1.46
N LEU A 464 20.59 1.96 0.41
CA LEU A 464 21.46 2.74 -0.46
C LEU A 464 21.34 4.24 -0.18
N GLN A 465 22.46 4.95 -0.26
CA GLN A 465 22.52 6.40 -0.09
C GLN A 465 21.63 7.11 -1.12
N SER A 466 20.98 8.20 -0.70
CA SER A 466 19.99 8.94 -1.49
C SER A 466 20.27 10.44 -1.53
N GLU A 467 21.39 10.90 -0.96
CA GLU A 467 21.75 12.31 -0.76
C GLU A 467 22.49 12.89 -1.97
N ARG A 468 23.14 12.03 -2.77
CA ARG A 468 23.92 12.40 -3.96
C ARG A 468 23.92 11.30 -5.02
N PRO A 469 24.07 11.65 -6.31
CA PRO A 469 24.23 10.66 -7.37
C PRO A 469 25.54 9.89 -7.21
N VAL A 470 25.53 8.61 -7.60
CA VAL A 470 26.72 7.75 -7.63
C VAL A 470 27.03 7.34 -9.06
N GLY A 471 28.32 7.40 -9.41
CA GLY A 471 28.82 6.91 -10.69
C GLY A 471 28.85 7.92 -11.83
N GLY A 472 28.48 9.17 -11.59
CA GLY A 472 28.50 10.23 -12.60
C GLY A 472 27.61 9.90 -13.80
N GLU A 473 27.96 10.45 -14.97
CA GLU A 473 27.21 10.30 -16.21
C GLU A 473 27.08 8.84 -16.65
N GLU A 474 28.17 8.07 -16.59
CA GLU A 474 28.17 6.65 -16.96
C GLU A 474 27.26 5.80 -16.05
N GLY A 475 27.24 6.09 -14.73
CA GLY A 475 26.34 5.44 -13.79
C GLY A 475 24.87 5.75 -14.08
N GLN A 476 24.54 7.01 -14.39
CA GLN A 476 23.19 7.42 -14.74
C GLN A 476 22.73 6.79 -16.06
N LYS A 477 23.61 6.76 -17.06
CA LYS A 477 23.36 6.09 -18.35
C LYS A 477 23.15 4.58 -18.17
N ALA A 478 23.94 3.94 -17.30
CA ALA A 478 23.74 2.54 -16.94
C ALA A 478 22.35 2.32 -16.32
N LEU A 479 21.88 3.21 -15.44
CA LEU A 479 20.56 3.10 -14.83
C LEU A 479 19.40 3.29 -15.81
N ARG A 480 19.51 4.24 -16.77
CA ARG A 480 18.46 4.49 -17.78
C ARG A 480 18.31 3.35 -18.79
N SER A 481 19.44 2.76 -19.18
CA SER A 481 19.46 1.70 -20.21
C SER A 481 19.07 0.32 -19.67
N ARG A 482 18.67 0.21 -18.40
CA ARG A 482 18.54 -1.08 -17.69
C ARG A 482 17.09 -1.39 -17.31
N GLY A 483 16.60 -2.51 -17.84
CA GLY A 483 15.36 -3.12 -17.40
C GLY A 483 15.47 -3.79 -16.01
N ARG A 484 14.29 -4.06 -15.43
CA ARG A 484 14.11 -4.79 -14.16
C ARG A 484 14.71 -6.20 -14.22
N SER A 485 14.85 -6.83 -13.06
CA SER A 485 15.27 -8.23 -12.89
C SER A 485 16.71 -8.55 -13.34
N LYS A 486 17.54 -7.52 -13.57
CA LYS A 486 18.97 -7.73 -13.79
C LYS A 486 19.74 -7.72 -12.45
N PRO A 487 20.82 -8.51 -12.32
CA PRO A 487 21.61 -8.53 -11.10
C PRO A 487 22.33 -7.20 -10.87
N LEU A 488 22.17 -6.65 -9.67
CA LEU A 488 23.02 -5.62 -9.08
C LEU A 488 24.13 -6.31 -8.29
N THR A 489 25.39 -6.06 -8.65
CA THR A 489 26.55 -6.63 -7.96
C THR A 489 27.16 -5.64 -6.98
N PHE A 490 27.95 -6.13 -6.03
CA PHE A 490 28.54 -5.31 -4.97
C PHE A 490 30.06 -5.39 -5.00
N GLY A 491 30.71 -4.24 -5.07
CA GLY A 491 32.15 -4.08 -4.88
C GLY A 491 32.45 -3.47 -3.51
N ARG A 492 33.23 -4.16 -2.69
CA ARG A 492 33.62 -3.70 -1.35
C ARG A 492 34.52 -2.46 -1.45
N LEU A 493 34.15 -1.39 -0.74
CA LEU A 493 34.90 -0.13 -0.65
C LEU A 493 35.83 -0.07 0.57
N SER A 494 35.45 -0.73 1.66
CA SER A 494 36.23 -0.74 2.91
C SER A 494 37.51 -1.56 2.78
N THR A 495 38.65 -0.99 3.17
CA THR A 495 39.94 -1.68 3.35
C THR A 495 40.03 -2.32 4.74
N GLY A 496 41.08 -3.12 4.98
CA GLY A 496 41.37 -3.67 6.30
C GLY A 496 41.53 -2.53 7.33
N GLY A 497 40.76 -2.59 8.42
CA GLY A 497 40.77 -1.59 9.49
C GLY A 497 39.52 -0.71 9.60
N ALA A 498 38.60 -0.72 8.62
CA ALA A 498 37.32 0.00 8.77
C ALA A 498 36.46 -0.62 9.88
N GLU A 499 35.76 0.21 10.67
CA GLU A 499 34.88 -0.22 11.78
C GLU A 499 33.63 -0.97 11.30
N TRP A 500 33.17 -0.68 10.07
CA TRP A 500 32.11 -1.38 9.38
C TRP A 500 32.39 -1.43 7.86
N PRO A 501 31.76 -2.37 7.12
CA PRO A 501 31.92 -2.45 5.69
C PRO A 501 31.09 -1.40 4.94
N ALA A 502 31.60 -0.99 3.78
CA ALA A 502 30.86 -0.18 2.82
C ALA A 502 30.98 -0.83 1.44
N TYR A 503 29.91 -0.77 0.65
CA TYR A 503 29.87 -1.35 -0.70
C TYR A 503 29.40 -0.33 -1.72
N ARG A 504 29.98 -0.41 -2.90
CA ARG A 504 29.49 0.22 -4.13
C ARG A 504 28.66 -0.80 -4.91
N CYS A 505 27.51 -0.37 -5.38
CA CYS A 505 26.67 -1.16 -6.27
C CYS A 505 27.11 -0.94 -7.71
N LEU A 506 27.12 -2.02 -8.49
CA LEU A 506 27.61 -2.04 -9.85
C LEU A 506 26.56 -2.62 -10.80
N ILE A 507 26.41 -1.98 -11.95
CA ILE A 507 25.68 -2.51 -13.10
C ILE A 507 26.63 -2.47 -14.29
N ASP A 508 26.88 -3.61 -14.92
CA ASP A 508 27.86 -3.74 -16.01
C ASP A 508 29.23 -3.14 -15.70
N GLY A 509 29.67 -3.27 -14.44
CA GLY A 509 30.94 -2.68 -13.97
C GLY A 509 30.89 -1.18 -13.68
N HIS A 510 29.81 -0.48 -14.02
CA HIS A 510 29.63 0.93 -13.69
C HIS A 510 29.04 1.10 -12.30
N ALA A 511 29.60 2.04 -11.54
CA ALA A 511 29.08 2.42 -10.23
C ALA A 511 27.69 3.05 -10.39
N VAL A 512 26.71 2.61 -9.60
CA VAL A 512 25.34 3.18 -9.66
C VAL A 512 24.75 3.51 -8.30
N GLY A 513 25.40 3.08 -7.21
CA GLY A 513 24.95 3.31 -5.85
C GLY A 513 26.03 2.99 -4.83
N SER A 514 25.81 3.38 -3.58
CA SER A 514 26.58 2.86 -2.45
C SER A 514 25.68 2.63 -1.25
N THR A 515 26.08 1.69 -0.38
CA THR A 515 25.38 1.42 0.86
C THR A 515 25.51 2.58 1.84
N THR A 516 24.51 2.75 2.72
CA THR A 516 24.57 3.69 3.84
C THR A 516 25.51 3.22 4.95
N GLU A 517 25.84 4.12 5.87
CA GLU A 517 26.58 3.78 7.09
C GLU A 517 25.79 2.82 7.99
N ASP A 518 24.49 3.07 8.15
CA ASP A 518 23.59 2.22 8.95
C ASP A 518 23.52 0.79 8.41
N PHE A 519 23.55 0.62 7.07
CA PHE A 519 23.66 -0.70 6.45
C PHE A 519 24.96 -1.40 6.89
N GLY A 520 26.10 -0.70 6.84
CA GLY A 520 27.40 -1.23 7.25
C GLY A 520 27.40 -1.68 8.71
N ARG A 521 26.93 -0.82 9.61
CA ARG A 521 26.81 -1.10 11.05
C ARG A 521 25.89 -2.29 11.32
N SER A 522 24.74 -2.32 10.67
CA SER A 522 23.76 -3.43 10.79
C SER A 522 24.34 -4.75 10.28
N LEU A 523 25.04 -4.73 9.15
CA LEU A 523 25.72 -5.92 8.62
C LEU A 523 26.80 -6.42 9.56
N ALA A 524 27.64 -5.53 10.11
CA ALA A 524 28.68 -5.90 11.08
C ALA A 524 28.08 -6.60 12.32
N HIS A 525 26.97 -6.06 12.84
CA HIS A 525 26.23 -6.68 13.95
C HIS A 525 25.64 -8.05 13.56
N ALA A 526 25.00 -8.15 12.39
CA ALA A 526 24.37 -9.40 11.91
C ALA A 526 25.38 -10.55 11.71
N ILE A 527 26.63 -10.25 11.36
CA ILE A 527 27.71 -11.24 11.22
C ILE A 527 28.53 -11.43 12.52
N GLY A 528 28.19 -10.71 13.60
CA GLY A 528 28.86 -10.78 14.89
C GLY A 528 30.31 -10.33 14.84
N LYS A 529 30.57 -9.17 14.23
CA LYS A 529 31.86 -8.49 14.16
C LYS A 529 31.74 -7.06 14.72
N SER A 530 32.77 -6.62 15.43
CA SER A 530 32.94 -5.26 15.93
C SER A 530 34.41 -4.86 15.87
N GLY A 531 34.69 -3.56 15.72
CA GLY A 531 36.05 -2.99 15.75
C GLY A 531 36.92 -3.29 14.51
N HIS A 532 38.26 -3.25 14.69
CA HIS A 532 39.23 -3.55 13.63
C HIS A 532 39.24 -5.05 13.30
N THR A 533 38.71 -5.42 12.15
CA THR A 533 38.59 -6.81 11.69
C THR A 533 39.70 -7.20 10.70
N THR A 534 39.96 -8.51 10.55
CA THR A 534 40.86 -9.07 9.52
C THR A 534 40.35 -8.89 8.08
N GLY A 535 39.08 -8.47 7.93
CA GLY A 535 38.44 -8.22 6.65
C GLY A 535 36.92 -8.33 6.76
N TRP A 536 36.25 -7.71 5.80
CA TRP A 536 34.79 -7.75 5.67
C TRP A 536 34.35 -8.74 4.57
N PRO A 537 33.15 -9.33 4.63
CA PRO A 537 32.71 -10.25 3.59
C PRO A 537 32.48 -9.53 2.25
N ASP A 538 32.44 -10.29 1.16
CA ASP A 538 31.84 -9.87 -0.09
C ASP A 538 30.33 -10.17 -0.05
N LEU A 539 29.56 -9.45 -0.86
CA LEU A 539 28.10 -9.64 -0.98
C LEU A 539 27.75 -10.22 -2.35
N GLY A 540 26.88 -11.23 -2.35
CA GLY A 540 26.27 -11.77 -3.57
C GLY A 540 25.35 -10.75 -4.25
N SER A 541 25.08 -10.97 -5.53
CA SER A 541 24.20 -10.09 -6.31
C SER A 541 22.73 -10.22 -5.90
N VAL A 542 22.02 -9.10 -5.90
CA VAL A 542 20.54 -9.05 -5.73
C VAL A 542 19.89 -8.57 -7.02
N LEU A 543 18.60 -8.79 -7.19
CA LEU A 543 17.88 -8.27 -8.35
C LEU A 543 17.62 -6.77 -8.22
N LEU A 544 17.57 -6.11 -9.38
CA LEU A 544 17.07 -4.74 -9.51
C LEU A 544 15.55 -4.79 -9.74
N GLU A 545 14.78 -4.34 -8.76
CA GLU A 545 13.32 -4.19 -8.91
C GLU A 545 12.96 -3.07 -9.87
N GLY A 546 13.79 -2.04 -9.93
CA GLY A 546 13.64 -0.93 -10.85
C GLY A 546 14.58 0.20 -10.48
N THR A 547 14.19 1.40 -10.85
CA THR A 547 14.90 2.62 -10.50
C THR A 547 13.92 3.67 -9.98
N GLU A 548 14.43 4.64 -9.22
CA GLU A 548 13.66 5.76 -8.68
C GLU A 548 14.39 7.07 -8.91
N THR A 549 13.63 8.15 -9.00
CA THR A 549 14.19 9.50 -8.95
C THR A 549 14.41 9.91 -7.49
N CYS A 550 15.62 10.37 -7.19
CA CYS A 550 15.97 11.09 -5.97
C CYS A 550 16.24 12.56 -6.30
N TRP A 551 16.07 13.43 -5.31
CA TRP A 551 16.33 14.85 -5.47
C TRP A 551 16.88 15.46 -4.18
N ASN A 552 17.58 16.58 -4.34
CA ASN A 552 18.05 17.42 -3.26
C ASN A 552 17.75 18.88 -3.62
N THR A 553 17.35 19.67 -2.62
CA THR A 553 17.07 21.11 -2.76
C THR A 553 17.91 21.97 -1.83
N THR A 554 18.72 21.37 -0.95
CA THR A 554 19.46 22.04 0.14
C THR A 554 20.69 22.80 -0.38
N GLU A 555 21.48 22.19 -1.26
CA GLU A 555 22.70 22.79 -1.84
C GLU A 555 22.48 23.28 -3.30
N GLY A 556 21.22 23.34 -3.72
CA GLY A 556 20.81 23.50 -5.12
C GLY A 556 19.82 22.42 -5.51
N THR A 557 18.90 22.74 -6.41
CA THR A 557 17.92 21.77 -6.92
C THR A 557 18.62 20.84 -7.89
N SER A 558 18.54 19.54 -7.65
CA SER A 558 19.06 18.51 -8.55
C SER A 558 18.25 17.23 -8.43
N PHE A 559 18.14 16.50 -9.54
CA PHE A 559 17.43 15.24 -9.65
C PHE A 559 18.34 14.20 -10.32
N TRP A 560 18.26 12.95 -9.86
CA TRP A 560 19.03 11.84 -10.43
C TRP A 560 18.33 10.51 -10.20
N ILE A 561 18.75 9.50 -10.95
CA ILE A 561 18.23 8.14 -10.83
C ILE A 561 19.05 7.37 -9.79
N LYS A 562 18.34 6.60 -8.97
CA LYS A 562 18.88 5.67 -7.97
C LYS A 562 18.35 4.26 -8.24
N PRO A 563 19.18 3.21 -8.10
CA PRO A 563 18.73 1.83 -8.21
C PRO A 563 17.84 1.41 -7.03
N ARG A 564 16.83 0.59 -7.31
CA ARG A 564 15.98 -0.07 -6.31
C ARG A 564 16.33 -1.57 -6.23
N PRO A 565 17.34 -1.97 -5.43
CA PRO A 565 17.60 -3.38 -5.19
C PRO A 565 16.50 -4.02 -4.35
N LEU A 566 16.21 -5.29 -4.64
CA LEU A 566 15.37 -6.12 -3.78
C LEU A 566 15.85 -7.58 -3.85
N GLY A 567 16.27 -8.12 -2.71
CA GLY A 567 16.68 -9.53 -2.61
C GLY A 567 17.54 -9.82 -1.40
N PHE A 568 17.91 -11.09 -1.23
CA PHE A 568 18.89 -11.52 -0.22
C PHE A 568 20.28 -11.66 -0.85
N ALA A 569 21.22 -10.82 -0.43
CA ALA A 569 22.63 -10.96 -0.80
C ALA A 569 23.29 -12.02 0.10
N THR A 570 23.89 -13.04 -0.50
CA THR A 570 24.71 -14.02 0.23
C THR A 570 25.96 -13.36 0.82
N VAL A 571 26.31 -13.74 2.04
CA VAL A 571 27.53 -13.27 2.72
C VAL A 571 28.66 -14.23 2.39
N VAL A 572 29.64 -13.78 1.62
CA VAL A 572 30.74 -14.60 1.11
C VAL A 572 32.06 -14.18 1.77
N TRP A 573 32.70 -15.12 2.46
CA TRP A 573 34.05 -14.91 2.99
C TRP A 573 35.05 -15.48 1.98
N LYS A 574 36.01 -14.67 1.53
CA LYS A 574 37.17 -15.22 0.82
C LYS A 574 37.90 -16.16 1.77
N LYS A 575 38.24 -17.37 1.31
CA LYS A 575 39.21 -18.20 2.03
C LYS A 575 40.51 -17.40 2.06
N GLU A 576 41.07 -17.19 3.25
CA GLU A 576 42.48 -16.83 3.36
C GLU A 576 43.25 -18.04 2.83
N ASP A 577 43.90 -17.87 1.68
CA ASP A 577 44.83 -18.85 1.11
C ASP A 577 46.08 -18.99 1.99
#